data_AF-A0A7W5DQZ0-F1
#
_entry.id   AF-A0A7W5DQZ0-F1
#
_cell.length_a   1.000
_cell.length_b   1.000
_cell.length_c   1.000
_cell.angle_alpha   90.00
_cell.angle_beta   90.00
_cell.angle_gamma   90.00
#
_symmetry.space_group_name_H-M   'P 1'
#
loop_
_entity.id
_entity.type
_entity.pdbx_description
1 polymer ?
#
loop_
_entity_poly.entity_id
_entity_poly.type
_entity_poly.pdbx_seq_one_letter_code
_entity_poly.pdbx_strand_id
1 'polypeptide(L)'
;MKQMSITGIGTKLVVITIGYAIPVALCQKYFSIDFTIRLLPHPALTIAGITLLAIGILGLLFSFIAIKKAYQKDALCTTGIYAICRHPIYASWILYITPASCFY
;
A
#
# COMPACT_ATOMS: atom_id res chain seq x y z
N MET A 1 -17.44 -22.92 12.85
CA MET A 1 -16.23 -22.40 12.17
C MET A 1 -15.99 -20.97 12.67
N LYS A 2 -14.75 -20.59 13.00
CA LYS A 2 -14.43 -19.25 13.50
C LYS A 2 -14.54 -18.25 12.36
N GLN A 3 -15.37 -17.20 12.48
CA GLN A 3 -15.39 -16.12 11.49
C GLN A 3 -14.01 -15.47 11.40
N MET A 4 -13.47 -15.37 10.18
CA MET A 4 -12.21 -14.68 9.94
C MET A 4 -12.44 -13.18 9.93
N SER A 5 -11.50 -12.40 10.49
CA SER A 5 -11.63 -10.94 10.44
C SER A 5 -11.57 -10.45 9.00
N ILE A 6 -12.35 -9.42 8.70
CA ILE A 6 -12.37 -8.74 7.39
C ILE A 6 -10.98 -8.23 6.98
N THR A 7 -10.13 -7.90 7.95
CA THR A 7 -8.77 -7.40 7.73
C THR A 7 -7.75 -8.50 7.43
N GLY A 8 -8.06 -9.76 7.74
CA GLY A 8 -7.16 -10.90 7.52
C GLY A 8 -5.73 -10.64 8.02
N ILE A 9 -4.73 -10.85 7.16
CA ILE A 9 -3.32 -10.56 7.43
C ILE A 9 -2.96 -9.07 7.20
N GLY A 10 -3.87 -8.26 6.66
CA GLY A 10 -3.61 -6.86 6.31
C GLY A 10 -3.08 -6.04 7.49
N THR A 11 -3.66 -6.20 8.68
CA THR A 11 -3.17 -5.53 9.89
C THR A 11 -1.73 -5.94 10.22
N LYS A 12 -1.36 -7.22 10.10
CA LYS A 12 0.02 -7.67 10.31
C LYS A 12 0.97 -7.07 9.28
N LEU A 13 0.56 -7.00 8.02
CA LEU A 13 1.36 -6.41 6.95
C LEU A 13 1.65 -4.92 7.20
N VAL A 14 0.64 -4.16 7.63
CA VAL A 14 0.81 -2.75 8.01
C VAL A 14 1.80 -2.61 9.17
N VAL A 15 1.65 -3.40 10.22
CA VAL A 15 2.54 -3.37 11.39
C VAL A 15 3.99 -3.69 11.00
N ILE A 16 4.20 -4.74 10.19
CA ILE A 16 5.54 -5.11 9.71
C ILE A 16 6.14 -4.02 8.82
N THR A 17 5.34 -3.43 7.91
CA THR A 17 5.80 -2.37 7.01
C THR A 17 6.23 -1.14 7.80
N ILE A 18 5.40 -0.69 8.77
CA ILE A 18 5.73 0.44 9.64
C ILE A 18 6.95 0.12 10.51
N GLY A 19 6.99 -1.09 11.08
CA GLY A 19 8.11 -1.55 11.88
C GLY A 19 9.45 -1.55 11.13
N TYR A 20 9.42 -1.79 9.81
CA TYR A 20 10.59 -1.69 8.94
C TYR A 20 10.89 -0.24 8.52
N ALA A 21 9.87 0.58 8.26
CA ALA A 21 10.05 1.97 7.83
C ALA A 21 10.67 2.87 8.91
N ILE A 22 10.33 2.63 10.19
CA ILE A 22 10.86 3.40 11.33
C ILE A 22 12.40 3.37 11.41
N PRO A 23 13.08 2.21 11.48
CA PRO A 23 14.54 2.17 11.56
C PRO A 23 15.21 2.78 10.33
N VAL A 24 14.63 2.65 9.13
CA VAL A 24 15.15 3.33 7.92
C VAL A 24 15.11 4.85 8.07
N ALA A 25 13.98 5.40 8.53
CA ALA A 25 13.83 6.83 8.76
C ALA A 25 14.77 7.34 9.88
N LEU A 26 14.97 6.54 10.93
CA LEU A 26 15.94 6.84 12.00
C LEU A 26 17.38 6.83 11.44
N CYS A 27 17.74 5.85 10.61
CA CYS A 27 19.05 5.78 9.98
C CYS A 27 19.33 7.02 9.13
N GLN A 28 18.38 7.43 8.29
CA GLN A 28 18.48 8.64 7.48
C GLN A 28 18.65 9.91 8.34
N LYS A 29 17.89 10.02 9.43
CA LYS A 29 17.92 11.19 10.33
C LYS A 29 19.21 11.30 11.15
N TYR A 30 19.70 10.19 11.71
CA TYR A 30 20.79 10.22 12.69
C TYR A 30 22.18 9.95 12.09
N PHE A 31 22.26 9.24 10.96
CA PHE A 31 23.54 8.84 10.35
C PHE A 31 23.83 9.57 9.03
N SER A 32 22.98 10.54 8.65
CA SER A 32 23.11 11.30 7.40
C SER A 32 23.24 10.41 6.15
N ILE A 33 22.68 9.20 6.20
CA ILE A 33 22.62 8.28 5.07
C ILE A 33 21.51 8.77 4.15
N ASP A 34 21.88 9.08 2.91
CA ASP A 34 20.95 9.54 1.90
C ASP A 34 20.45 8.37 1.05
N PHE A 35 19.18 8.01 1.23
CA PHE A 35 18.49 6.99 0.44
C PHE A 35 17.72 7.58 -0.76
N THR A 36 17.92 8.86 -1.07
CA THR A 36 17.21 9.51 -2.19
C THR A 36 17.74 9.05 -3.55
N ILE A 37 16.83 9.01 -4.51
CA ILE A 37 17.16 8.70 -5.90
C ILE A 37 17.78 9.94 -6.53
N ARG A 38 19.10 9.92 -6.78
CA ARG A 38 19.83 11.05 -7.36
C ARG A 38 19.83 11.08 -8.90
N LEU A 39 19.36 10.02 -9.55
CA LEU A 39 19.37 9.87 -11.00
C LEU A 39 18.40 10.83 -11.71
N LEU A 40 17.31 11.20 -11.04
CA LEU A 40 16.24 12.02 -11.61
C LEU A 40 16.06 13.32 -10.84
N PRO A 41 15.59 14.40 -11.49
CA PRO A 41 15.35 15.66 -10.82
C PRO A 41 14.21 15.52 -9.80
N HIS A 42 14.39 16.14 -8.63
CA HIS A 42 13.46 16.03 -7.50
C HIS A 42 11.99 16.31 -7.87
N PRO A 43 11.63 17.33 -8.68
CA PRO A 43 10.24 17.56 -9.06
C PRO A 43 9.61 16.37 -9.81
N ALA A 44 10.39 15.68 -10.64
CA ALA A 44 9.89 14.52 -11.39
C ALA A 44 9.60 13.34 -10.46
N LEU A 45 10.49 13.09 -9.48
CA LEU A 45 10.29 12.08 -8.44
C LEU A 45 9.06 12.41 -7.58
N THR A 46 8.91 13.66 -7.16
CA THR A 46 7.75 14.09 -6.36
C THR A 46 6.43 13.89 -7.11
N ILE A 47 6.37 14.25 -8.40
CA ILE A 47 5.18 14.02 -9.23
C ILE A 47 4.89 12.52 -9.33
N ALA A 48 5.89 11.71 -9.64
CA ALA A 48 5.73 10.26 -9.72
C ALA A 48 5.24 9.67 -8.39
N GLY A 49 5.76 10.17 -7.26
CA GLY A 49 5.40 9.71 -5.91
C GLY A 49 3.94 10.03 -5.60
N ILE A 50 3.51 11.27 -5.88
CA ILE A 50 2.12 11.69 -5.72
C ILE A 50 1.19 10.86 -6.61
N THR A 51 1.56 10.63 -7.88
CA THR A 51 0.75 9.82 -8.80
C THR A 51 0.61 8.38 -8.32
N LEU A 52 1.72 7.74 -7.93
CA LEU A 52 1.69 6.38 -7.38
C LEU A 52 0.84 6.33 -6.11
N LEU A 53 1.04 7.27 -5.19
CA LEU A 53 0.27 7.33 -3.95
C LEU A 53 -1.23 7.49 -4.21
N ALA A 54 -1.62 8.36 -5.14
CA ALA A 54 -3.02 8.56 -5.51
C ALA A 54 -3.64 7.27 -6.07
N ILE A 55 -2.96 6.60 -7.02
CA ILE A 55 -3.43 5.32 -7.58
C ILE A 55 -3.54 4.25 -6.49
N GLY A 56 -2.52 4.16 -5.62
CA GLY A 56 -2.48 3.23 -4.50
C GLY A 56 -3.65 3.43 -3.52
N ILE A 57 -3.90 4.68 -3.10
CA ILE A 57 -4.99 5.02 -2.18
C ILE A 57 -6.36 4.73 -2.81
N LEU A 58 -6.58 5.10 -4.07
CA LEU A 58 -7.83 4.82 -4.77
C LEU A 58 -8.06 3.30 -4.92
N GLY A 59 -7.03 2.56 -5.32
CA GLY A 59 -7.10 1.10 -5.43
C GLY A 59 -7.39 0.43 -4.08
N LEU A 60 -6.78 0.93 -3.01
CA LEU A 60 -7.01 0.42 -1.66
C LEU A 60 -8.45 0.71 -1.20
N LEU A 61 -8.94 1.92 -1.41
CA LEU A 61 -10.31 2.32 -1.08
C LEU A 61 -11.34 1.45 -1.81
N PHE A 62 -11.22 1.32 -3.13
CA PHE A 62 -12.14 0.50 -3.92
C PHE A 62 -12.08 -0.98 -3.53
N SER A 63 -10.89 -1.49 -3.21
CA SER A 63 -10.72 -2.87 -2.72
C SER A 63 -11.40 -3.08 -1.38
N PHE A 64 -11.25 -2.14 -0.44
CA PHE A 64 -11.92 -2.22 0.86
C PHE A 64 -13.43 -2.14 0.74
N ILE A 65 -13.95 -1.25 -0.12
CA ILE A 65 -15.40 -1.15 -0.36
C ILE A 65 -15.94 -2.46 -0.95
N ALA A 66 -15.25 -3.04 -1.95
CA ALA A 66 -15.67 -4.27 -2.60
C ALA A 66 -15.65 -5.48 -1.65
N ILE A 67 -14.56 -5.67 -0.90
CA ILE A 67 -14.45 -6.79 0.05
C ILE A 67 -15.45 -6.65 1.20
N LYS A 68 -15.69 -5.43 1.69
CA LYS A 68 -16.69 -5.18 2.75
C LYS A 68 -18.10 -5.55 2.30
N LYS A 69 -18.48 -5.17 1.09
CA LYS A 69 -19.79 -5.54 0.51
C LYS A 69 -19.92 -7.06 0.33
N ALA A 70 -18.85 -7.75 -0.09
CA ALA A 70 -18.86 -9.19 -0.27
C ALA A 70 -18.89 -9.95 1.07
N TYR A 71 -18.10 -9.49 2.05
CA TYR A 71 -18.06 -10.02 3.41
C TYR A 71 -19.42 -9.93 4.10
N GLN A 72 -20.12 -8.79 3.96
CA GLN A 72 -21.49 -8.62 4.50
C GLN A 72 -22.53 -9.56 3.88
N LYS A 73 -22.25 -10.12 2.71
CA LYS A 73 -23.13 -11.03 1.98
C LYS A 73 -22.68 -12.50 2.07
N ASP A 74 -21.64 -12.79 2.85
CA ASP A 74 -20.98 -14.10 2.90
C ASP A 74 -20.65 -14.66 1.51
N ALA A 75 -20.27 -13.77 0.58
CA ALA A 75 -20.05 -14.09 -0.83
C ALA A 75 -18.59 -13.89 -1.24
N LEU A 76 -18.15 -14.66 -2.24
CA LEU A 76 -16.84 -14.47 -2.84
C LEU A 76 -16.80 -13.16 -3.65
N CYS A 77 -15.79 -12.32 -3.42
CA CYS A 77 -15.61 -11.07 -4.15
C CYS A 77 -14.88 -11.32 -5.48
N THR A 78 -15.60 -11.24 -6.60
CA THR A 78 -15.05 -11.46 -7.96
C THR A 78 -15.36 -10.32 -8.93
N THR A 79 -15.94 -9.23 -8.46
CA THR A 79 -16.38 -8.10 -9.28
C THR A 79 -15.63 -6.80 -8.94
N GLY A 80 -15.71 -5.80 -9.81
CA GLY A 80 -15.00 -4.54 -9.65
C GLY A 80 -13.48 -4.75 -9.70
N ILE A 81 -12.75 -4.19 -8.74
CA ILE A 81 -11.28 -4.29 -8.71
C ILE A 81 -10.78 -5.73 -8.48
N TYR A 82 -11.60 -6.60 -7.86
CA TYR A 82 -11.29 -8.02 -7.69
C TYR A 82 -11.48 -8.85 -8.97
N ALA A 83 -12.11 -8.30 -10.01
CA ALA A 83 -12.14 -8.93 -11.34
C ALA A 83 -10.80 -8.75 -12.08
N ILE A 84 -10.00 -7.73 -11.72
CA ILE A 84 -8.70 -7.45 -12.34
C ILE A 84 -7.62 -8.36 -11.73
N CYS A 85 -7.61 -8.50 -10.40
CA CYS A 85 -6.68 -9.40 -9.72
C CYS A 85 -7.27 -9.91 -8.40
N ARG A 86 -6.74 -11.05 -7.92
CA ARG A 86 -7.22 -11.72 -6.70
C ARG A 86 -6.88 -10.97 -5.40
N HIS A 87 -5.83 -10.15 -5.41
CA HIS A 87 -5.32 -9.45 -4.22
C HIS A 87 -5.05 -7.97 -4.46
N PRO A 88 -6.09 -7.17 -4.79
CA PRO A 88 -5.90 -5.77 -5.17
C PRO A 88 -5.46 -4.90 -3.99
N ILE A 89 -5.81 -5.25 -2.74
CA ILE A 89 -5.28 -4.57 -1.54
C ILE A 89 -3.75 -4.68 -1.47
N TYR A 90 -3.20 -5.87 -1.74
CA TYR A 90 -1.75 -6.08 -1.72
C TYR A 90 -1.08 -5.39 -2.90
N ALA A 91 -1.71 -5.43 -4.09
CA ALA A 91 -1.21 -4.69 -5.25
C ALA A 91 -1.11 -3.19 -4.95
N SER A 92 -2.17 -2.58 -4.39
CA SER A 92 -2.16 -1.18 -3.94
C SER A 92 -1.02 -0.88 -2.95
N TRP A 93 -0.79 -1.75 -1.97
CA TRP A 93 0.24 -1.53 -0.96
C TRP A 93 1.66 -1.69 -1.50
N ILE A 94 1.92 -2.79 -2.20
CA ILE A 94 3.27 -3.21 -2.62
C ILE A 94 3.72 -2.46 -3.88
N LEU A 95 2.84 -2.28 -4.86
CA LEU A 95 3.22 -1.71 -6.16
C LEU A 95 3.11 -0.18 -6.21
N TYR A 96 2.31 0.42 -5.34
CA TYR A 96 2.00 1.85 -5.42
C TYR A 96 2.37 2.61 -4.15
N ILE A 97 1.80 2.26 -2.99
CA ILE A 97 2.01 3.02 -1.74
C ILE A 97 3.46 2.91 -1.25
N THR A 98 4.02 1.70 -1.23
CA THR A 98 5.39 1.48 -0.72
C THR A 98 6.43 2.19 -1.61
N PRO A 99 6.43 2.04 -2.94
CA PRO A 99 7.38 2.76 -3.80
C PRO A 99 7.17 4.27 -3.81
N ALA A 100 5.93 4.76 -3.67
CA ALA A 100 5.68 6.19 -3.55
C ALA A 100 6.46 6.78 -2.37
N SER A 101 6.54 6.06 -1.24
CA SER A 101 7.29 6.51 -0.06
C SER A 101 8.79 6.68 -0.25
N CYS A 102 9.36 6.17 -1.34
CA CYS A 102 10.78 6.31 -1.67
C CYS A 102 11.09 7.58 -2.50
N PHE A 103 10.09 8.33 -2.95
CA PHE A 103 10.26 9.45 -3.89
C PHE A 103 10.23 10.84 -3.21
N TYR A 104 10.27 10.90 -1.88
CA TYR A 104 10.32 12.12 -1.08
C TYR A 104 11.33 12.01 0.06
#